data_AF-A0A0S9CQQ9-F1
#
_entry.id   AF-A0A0S9CQQ9-F1
#
_cell.length_a   1.000
_cell.length_b   1.000
_cell.length_c   1.000
_cell.angle_alpha   90.00
_cell.angle_beta   90.00
_cell.angle_gamma   90.00
#
_symmetry.space_group_name_H-M   'P 1'
#
loop_
_entity.id
_entity.type
_entity.pdbx_description
1 polymer ?
#
loop_
_entity_poly.entity_id
_entity_poly.type
_entity_poly.pdbx_seq_one_letter_code
_entity_poly.pdbx_strand_id
1 'polypeptide(L)'
;MKAVVFKAPDELSVETVDDPTIQGPLDTIIRITTANIYGSDLHPYEGRIGFNDCEAFIEGISIAGGQCPVKKYNRELRDIIIRGRANPSWIVSHELSLDDAVDAYSNVDKRENGWTTVLLHP
;
A
#
# COMPACT_ATOMS: atom_id res chain seq x y z
N MET A 1 -6.82 -8.02 31.64
CA MET A 1 -5.39 -8.32 31.85
C MET A 1 -4.51 -7.06 31.81
N LYS A 2 -3.28 -7.10 32.33
CA LYS A 2 -2.30 -6.01 32.15
C LYS A 2 -1.68 -6.09 30.74
N ALA A 3 -1.54 -4.95 30.07
CA ALA A 3 -0.91 -4.85 28.75
C ALA A 3 -0.02 -3.60 28.65
N VAL A 4 1.00 -3.66 27.79
CA VAL A 4 1.78 -2.48 27.37
C VAL A 4 1.03 -1.81 26.22
N VAL A 5 0.76 -0.50 26.36
CA VAL A 5 0.03 0.31 25.40
C VAL A 5 0.95 1.40 24.85
N PHE A 6 1.09 1.46 23.54
CA PHE A 6 1.80 2.52 22.83
C PHE A 6 0.83 3.69 22.65
N LYS A 7 1.19 4.88 23.19
CA LYS A 7 0.33 6.07 23.15
C LYS A 7 0.76 7.06 22.06
N ALA A 8 2.06 7.26 21.93
CA ALA A 8 2.70 8.15 20.98
C ALA A 8 4.17 7.69 20.80
N PRO A 9 4.90 8.26 19.82
CA PRO A 9 6.34 8.09 19.79
C PRO A 9 6.96 8.46 21.14
N ASP A 10 7.84 7.59 21.65
CA ASP A 10 8.48 7.64 22.96
C ASP A 10 7.53 7.61 24.17
N GLU A 11 6.23 7.31 23.97
CA GLU A 11 5.22 7.28 25.03
C GLU A 11 4.55 5.91 25.17
N LEU A 12 4.82 5.24 26.30
CA LEU A 12 4.29 3.93 26.66
C LEU A 12 3.60 3.97 28.03
N SER A 13 2.56 3.16 28.21
CA SER A 13 1.96 2.91 29.53
C SER A 13 1.67 1.42 29.73
N VAL A 14 1.60 1.00 31.00
CA VAL A 14 1.05 -0.29 31.37
C VAL A 14 -0.37 -0.07 31.87
N GLU A 15 -1.34 -0.65 31.18
CA GLU A 15 -2.76 -0.45 31.45
C GLU A 15 -3.47 -1.77 31.73
N THR A 16 -4.62 -1.70 32.38
CA THR A 16 -5.51 -2.85 32.54
C THR A 16 -6.55 -2.80 31.43
N VAL A 17 -6.51 -3.77 30.54
CA VAL A 17 -7.45 -3.94 29.42
C VAL A 17 -8.33 -5.16 29.66
N ASP A 18 -9.40 -5.32 28.88
CA ASP A 18 -10.26 -6.51 28.96
C ASP A 18 -9.49 -7.80 28.62
N ASP A 19 -9.93 -8.92 29.18
CA ASP A 19 -9.35 -10.21 28.82
C ASP A 19 -9.79 -10.63 27.41
N PRO A 20 -8.90 -11.24 26.60
CA PRO A 20 -9.24 -11.65 25.24
C PRO A 20 -10.34 -12.70 25.25
N THR A 21 -11.23 -12.63 24.27
CA THR A 21 -12.33 -13.59 24.08
C THR A 21 -12.28 -14.15 22.66
N ILE A 22 -12.71 -15.40 22.49
CA ILE A 22 -12.78 -16.07 21.18
C ILE A 22 -13.80 -15.34 20.30
N GLN A 23 -13.38 -14.87 19.11
CA GLN A 23 -14.23 -14.16 18.15
C GLN A 23 -14.71 -15.08 17.02
N GLY A 24 -13.86 -16.02 16.62
CA GLY A 24 -14.10 -16.94 15.51
C GLY A 24 -13.86 -18.41 15.85
N PRO A 25 -14.37 -19.34 15.02
CA PRO A 25 -14.28 -20.78 15.28
C PRO A 25 -12.86 -21.35 15.20
N LEU A 26 -11.87 -20.57 14.77
CA LEU A 26 -10.47 -20.99 14.63
C LEU A 26 -9.52 -20.30 15.60
N ASP A 27 -10.03 -19.46 16.51
CA ASP A 27 -9.18 -18.71 17.43
C ASP A 27 -8.69 -19.59 18.59
N THR A 28 -7.59 -19.20 19.21
CA THR A 28 -7.10 -19.79 20.46
C THR A 28 -6.50 -18.71 21.34
N ILE A 29 -6.80 -18.77 22.63
CA ILE A 29 -6.21 -17.88 23.63
C ILE A 29 -4.99 -18.58 24.21
N ILE A 30 -3.83 -17.92 24.10
CA ILE A 30 -2.56 -18.40 24.62
C ILE A 30 -2.17 -17.57 25.84
N ARG A 31 -1.84 -18.25 26.96
CA ARG A 31 -1.28 -17.58 28.13
C ARG A 31 0.22 -17.37 27.94
N ILE A 32 0.62 -16.11 27.82
CA ILE A 32 2.04 -15.72 27.81
C ILE A 32 2.56 -15.68 29.24
N THR A 33 3.59 -16.48 29.56
CA THR A 33 4.25 -16.47 30.87
C THR A 33 5.46 -15.54 30.91
N THR A 34 6.07 -15.30 29.77
CA THR A 34 7.28 -14.48 29.62
C THR A 34 7.34 -13.93 28.21
N ALA A 35 7.68 -12.65 28.10
CA ALA A 35 7.96 -11.97 26.84
C ALA A 35 9.29 -11.21 26.97
N ASN A 36 10.00 -11.03 25.87
CA ASN A 36 11.19 -10.20 25.79
C ASN A 36 10.88 -8.95 24.96
N ILE A 37 11.69 -7.91 25.15
CA ILE A 37 11.73 -6.76 24.23
C ILE A 37 12.71 -7.13 23.11
N TYR A 38 12.30 -6.94 21.86
CA TYR A 38 13.10 -7.17 20.66
C TYR A 38 13.31 -5.87 19.88
N GLY A 39 14.32 -5.85 19.00
CA GLY A 39 14.62 -4.66 18.19
C GLY A 39 13.44 -4.18 17.32
N SER A 40 12.52 -5.09 16.98
CA SER A 40 11.28 -4.73 16.26
C SER A 40 10.36 -3.81 17.05
N ASP A 41 10.40 -3.88 18.38
CA ASP A 41 9.52 -3.09 19.25
C ASP A 41 9.91 -1.60 19.24
N LEU A 42 11.13 -1.30 18.79
CA LEU A 42 11.61 0.07 18.63
C LEU A 42 10.98 0.78 17.43
N HIS A 43 10.50 0.06 16.42
CA HIS A 43 9.86 0.67 15.25
C HIS A 43 8.61 1.50 15.63
N PRO A 44 7.61 0.94 16.36
CA PRO A 44 6.47 1.73 16.84
C PRO A 44 6.85 2.68 17.98
N TYR A 45 7.79 2.30 18.86
CA TYR A 45 8.24 3.16 19.96
C TYR A 45 8.85 4.47 19.45
N GLU A 46 9.71 4.43 18.42
CA GLU A 46 10.41 5.61 17.90
C GLU A 46 9.59 6.39 16.85
N GLY A 47 8.33 5.99 16.61
CA GLY A 47 7.45 6.65 15.64
C GLY A 47 7.97 6.63 14.20
N ARG A 48 8.86 5.68 13.84
CA ARG A 48 9.59 5.66 12.55
C ARG A 48 8.75 5.26 11.34
N ILE A 49 7.44 5.33 11.42
CA ILE A 49 6.56 4.71 10.43
C ILE A 49 5.46 5.71 10.05
N GLY A 50 5.49 6.13 8.78
CA GLY A 50 4.50 7.04 8.17
C GLY A 50 3.15 6.40 7.82
N PHE A 51 2.85 5.24 8.40
CA PHE A 51 1.60 4.49 8.32
C PHE A 51 1.52 3.56 9.57
N ASN A 52 0.34 3.07 9.96
CA ASN A 52 0.18 2.36 11.22
C ASN A 52 0.64 0.88 11.12
N ASP A 53 1.95 0.61 11.28
CA ASP A 53 2.48 -0.77 11.23
C ASP A 53 1.89 -1.66 12.31
N CYS A 54 1.59 -1.13 13.49
CA CYS A 54 1.02 -1.92 14.58
C CYS A 54 -0.36 -2.43 14.20
N GLU A 55 -1.21 -1.59 13.62
CA GLU A 55 -2.52 -2.00 13.12
C GLU A 55 -2.39 -2.94 11.92
N ALA A 56 -1.50 -2.66 10.97
CA ALA A 56 -1.23 -3.58 9.85
C ALA A 56 -0.73 -4.95 10.32
N PHE A 57 0.09 -5.00 11.38
CA PHE A 57 0.58 -6.24 11.97
C PHE A 57 -0.51 -6.99 12.74
N ILE A 58 -1.31 -6.29 13.55
CA ILE A 58 -2.44 -6.86 14.30
C ILE A 58 -3.50 -7.43 13.33
N GLU A 59 -3.79 -6.72 12.26
CA GLU A 59 -4.77 -7.11 11.23
C GLU A 59 -4.18 -8.08 10.19
N GLY A 60 -2.89 -8.45 10.30
CA GLY A 60 -2.23 -9.39 9.39
C GLY A 60 -2.13 -8.90 7.94
N ILE A 61 -2.07 -7.59 7.72
CA ILE A 61 -2.02 -6.95 6.41
C ILE A 61 -0.62 -7.08 5.80
N SER A 62 -0.56 -7.64 4.58
CA SER A 62 0.67 -7.67 3.78
C SER A 62 0.80 -6.42 2.92
N ILE A 63 1.96 -5.77 2.98
CA ILE A 63 2.26 -4.55 2.21
C ILE A 63 3.29 -4.89 1.14
N ALA A 64 2.96 -4.59 -0.12
CA ALA A 64 3.85 -4.79 -1.26
C ALA A 64 3.86 -3.56 -2.15
N GLY A 65 5.05 -3.14 -2.57
CA GLY A 65 5.26 -2.04 -3.51
C GLY A 65 6.43 -2.36 -4.44
N GLY A 66 6.62 -1.53 -5.47
CA GLY A 66 7.72 -1.67 -6.41
C GLY A 66 7.39 -1.15 -7.80
N GLN A 67 8.42 -0.99 -8.61
CA GLN A 67 8.28 -0.70 -10.04
C GLN A 67 7.57 -1.86 -10.75
N CYS A 68 6.75 -1.55 -11.75
CA CYS A 68 6.07 -2.58 -12.54
C CYS A 68 7.12 -3.43 -13.32
N PRO A 69 7.17 -4.76 -13.14
CA PRO A 69 8.11 -5.62 -13.86
C PRO A 69 7.61 -5.91 -15.28
N VAL A 70 7.68 -4.90 -16.15
CA VAL A 70 7.07 -4.90 -17.50
C VAL A 70 7.41 -6.16 -18.31
N LYS A 71 8.66 -6.60 -18.33
CA LYS A 71 9.11 -7.79 -19.09
C LYS A 71 8.46 -9.10 -18.63
N LYS A 72 7.97 -9.15 -17.40
CA LYS A 72 7.27 -10.33 -16.86
C LYS A 72 5.86 -10.46 -17.46
N TYR A 73 5.18 -9.34 -17.71
CA TYR A 73 3.75 -9.34 -18.05
C TYR A 73 3.45 -8.93 -19.50
N ASN A 74 4.35 -8.21 -20.18
CA ASN A 74 4.04 -7.57 -21.46
C ASN A 74 3.58 -8.54 -22.56
N ARG A 75 4.13 -9.75 -22.64
CA ARG A 75 3.76 -10.75 -23.66
C ARG A 75 2.33 -11.26 -23.48
N GLU A 76 1.96 -11.57 -22.25
CA GLU A 76 0.62 -12.04 -21.92
C GLU A 76 -0.41 -10.94 -22.14
N LEU A 77 -0.14 -9.73 -21.65
CA LEU A 77 -1.02 -8.57 -21.83
C LEU A 77 -1.24 -8.23 -23.31
N ARG A 78 -0.17 -8.25 -24.12
CA ARG A 78 -0.27 -8.10 -25.58
C ARG A 78 -1.18 -9.16 -26.19
N ASP A 79 -1.02 -10.42 -25.82
CA ASP A 79 -1.79 -11.52 -26.41
C ASP A 79 -3.29 -11.42 -26.05
N ILE A 80 -3.61 -10.92 -24.86
CA ILE A 80 -5.00 -10.61 -24.46
C ILE A 80 -5.59 -9.51 -25.34
N ILE A 81 -4.82 -8.46 -25.65
CA ILE A 81 -5.24 -7.38 -26.56
C ILE A 81 -5.45 -7.92 -27.98
N ILE A 82 -4.47 -8.66 -28.53
CA ILE A 82 -4.55 -9.25 -29.88
C ILE A 82 -5.76 -10.17 -30.03
N ARG A 83 -6.10 -10.93 -28.99
CA ARG A 83 -7.26 -11.84 -28.98
C ARG A 83 -8.59 -11.12 -28.74
N GLY A 84 -8.60 -9.78 -28.66
CA GLY A 84 -9.79 -8.97 -28.45
C GLY A 84 -10.38 -9.10 -27.04
N ARG A 85 -9.63 -9.63 -26.07
CA ARG A 85 -10.08 -9.79 -24.68
C ARG A 85 -9.88 -8.53 -23.84
N ALA A 86 -9.08 -7.58 -24.32
CA ALA A 86 -8.91 -6.27 -23.70
C ALA A 86 -8.72 -5.19 -24.79
N ASN A 87 -9.29 -4.02 -24.57
CA ASN A 87 -9.08 -2.83 -25.40
C ASN A 87 -8.79 -1.63 -24.49
N PRO A 88 -7.50 -1.35 -24.17
CA PRO A 88 -7.15 -0.32 -23.20
C PRO A 88 -7.26 1.10 -23.74
N SER A 89 -7.61 1.31 -25.01
CA SER A 89 -7.58 2.64 -25.64
C SER A 89 -8.43 3.69 -24.93
N TRP A 90 -9.45 3.30 -24.16
CA TRP A 90 -10.25 4.22 -23.35
C TRP A 90 -9.45 4.99 -22.29
N ILE A 91 -8.25 4.50 -21.90
CA ILE A 91 -7.39 5.19 -20.93
C ILE A 91 -6.70 6.42 -21.54
N VAL A 92 -6.51 6.42 -22.87
CA VAL A 92 -5.83 7.48 -23.60
C VAL A 92 -6.80 8.64 -23.74
N SER A 93 -6.46 9.76 -23.08
CA SER A 93 -7.25 10.99 -23.13
C SER A 93 -6.90 11.86 -24.33
N HIS A 94 -5.62 11.88 -24.74
CA HIS A 94 -5.12 12.77 -25.79
C HIS A 94 -4.08 12.07 -26.66
N GLU A 95 -4.07 12.40 -27.94
CA GLU A 95 -3.03 12.04 -28.91
C GLU A 95 -2.51 13.33 -29.54
N LEU A 96 -1.22 13.63 -29.37
CA LEU A 96 -0.61 14.92 -29.73
C LEU A 96 0.69 14.73 -30.52
N SER A 97 1.19 15.81 -31.14
CA SER A 97 2.53 15.82 -31.71
C SER A 97 3.59 15.84 -30.60
N LEU A 98 4.80 15.35 -30.89
CA LEU A 98 5.95 15.48 -29.99
C LEU A 98 6.30 16.94 -29.70
N ASP A 99 6.00 17.86 -30.61
CA ASP A 99 6.19 19.30 -30.40
C ASP A 99 5.33 19.85 -29.24
N ASP A 100 4.20 19.21 -28.93
CA ASP A 100 3.27 19.61 -27.86
C ASP A 100 3.63 18.99 -26.50
N ALA A 101 4.73 18.24 -26.40
CA ALA A 101 5.07 17.46 -25.22
C ALA A 101 5.19 18.32 -23.95
N VAL A 102 5.78 19.52 -24.05
CA VAL A 102 6.00 20.41 -22.89
C VAL A 102 4.67 20.83 -22.27
N ASP A 103 3.70 21.21 -23.10
CA ASP A 103 2.37 21.61 -22.65
C ASP A 103 1.62 20.41 -22.08
N ALA A 104 1.74 19.23 -22.69
CA ALA A 104 1.14 18.01 -22.19
C ALA A 104 1.64 17.64 -20.77
N TYR A 105 2.96 17.73 -20.52
CA TYR A 105 3.51 17.52 -19.17
C TYR A 105 2.94 18.51 -18.16
N SER A 106 2.81 19.80 -18.54
CA SER A 106 2.26 20.86 -17.67
C SER A 106 0.82 20.58 -17.24
N ASN A 107 -0.04 20.14 -18.17
CA ASN A 107 -1.45 19.87 -17.87
C ASN A 107 -1.63 18.61 -17.02
N VAL A 108 -0.82 17.57 -17.25
CA VAL A 108 -0.82 16.35 -16.41
C VAL A 108 -0.34 16.65 -14.99
N ASP A 109 0.72 17.46 -14.83
CA ASP A 109 1.24 17.87 -13.52
C ASP A 109 0.21 18.67 -12.70
N LYS A 110 -0.47 19.63 -13.36
CA LYS A 110 -1.57 20.40 -12.77
C LYS A 110 -2.83 19.58 -12.50
N ARG A 111 -2.88 18.32 -12.96
CA ARG A 111 -4.05 17.43 -12.89
C ARG A 111 -5.30 18.08 -13.47
N GLU A 112 -5.15 18.76 -14.61
CA GLU A 112 -6.28 19.38 -15.27
C GLU A 112 -7.35 18.34 -15.63
N ASN A 113 -8.62 18.71 -15.49
CA ASN A 113 -9.71 17.77 -15.71
C ASN A 113 -9.69 17.27 -17.17
N GLY A 114 -9.78 15.95 -17.34
CA GLY A 114 -9.70 15.29 -18.66
C GLY A 114 -8.29 14.89 -19.10
N TRP A 115 -7.23 15.24 -18.36
CA TRP A 115 -5.85 14.83 -18.67
C TRP A 115 -5.44 13.60 -17.85
N THR A 116 -5.38 12.43 -18.50
CA THR A 116 -5.01 11.15 -17.83
C THR A 116 -3.77 10.52 -18.44
N THR A 117 -3.89 9.96 -19.64
CA THR A 117 -2.80 9.36 -20.44
C THR A 117 -2.73 10.08 -21.77
N VAL A 118 -1.52 10.48 -22.17
CA VAL A 118 -1.24 11.18 -23.42
C VAL A 118 -0.32 10.31 -24.27
N LEU A 119 -0.67 10.11 -25.55
CA LEU A 119 0.22 9.54 -26.55
C LEU A 119 0.85 10.67 -27.37
N LEU A 120 2.17 10.59 -27.57
CA LEU A 120 2.91 11.54 -28.38
C LEU A 120 3.36 10.86 -29.67
N HIS A 121 3.05 11.50 -30.80
CA HIS A 121 3.45 11.07 -32.13
C HIS A 121 4.67 11.87 -32.57
N PRO A 122 5.82 11.22 -32.85
CA PRO A 122 7.07 11.88 -33.23
C PRO A 122 7.04 12.51 -34.63
#